data_AF-A0A7S2YH29-F1
#
_entry.id   AF-A0A7S2YH29-F1
#
_cell.length_a   1.000
_cell.length_b   1.000
_cell.length_c   1.000
_cell.angle_alpha   90.00
_cell.angle_beta   90.00
_cell.angle_gamma   90.00
#
_symmetry.space_group_name_H-M   'P 1'
#
loop_
_entity.id
_entity.type
_entity.pdbx_description
1 polymer ?
#
loop_
_entity_poly.entity_id
_entity_poly.type
_entity_poly.pdbx_seq_one_letter_code
_entity_poly.pdbx_strand_id
1 'polypeptide(L)'
;MSEKKKWEGGGEDQSWYSSSQTTLLEVMPLLTAPLSMMGSFLILWYLLWNHMQGKESLRQSLYHRLMVSLSLLDGLSSTSLLVLGPWVVPAAIPFTNLGRAHSYGACEAAGFLTNVLFGSMWLSGFLALYFVLL
;
A
#
# COMPACT_ATOMS: atom_id res chain seq x y z
N MET A 1 -1.87 34.46 6.93
CA MET A 1 -0.45 34.61 7.30
C MET A 1 -0.35 34.25 8.78
N SER A 2 0.53 33.31 9.17
CA SER A 2 0.88 32.93 10.56
C SER A 2 0.39 31.60 11.16
N GLU A 3 0.57 30.48 10.45
CA GLU A 3 0.72 29.14 11.08
C GLU A 3 2.13 28.53 10.93
N LYS A 4 3.02 29.16 10.16
CA LYS A 4 4.36 28.60 9.84
C LYS A 4 5.39 28.65 10.98
N LYS A 5 5.11 29.30 12.12
CA LYS A 5 6.12 29.57 13.17
C LYS A 5 6.10 28.65 14.39
N LYS A 6 5.24 27.62 14.45
CA LYS A 6 5.05 26.82 15.68
C LYS A 6 5.95 25.57 15.80
N TRP A 7 6.80 25.28 14.81
CA TRP A 7 7.53 24.01 14.74
C TRP A 7 9.06 24.12 14.83
N GLU A 8 9.62 25.29 15.11
CA GLU A 8 11.08 25.48 15.24
C GLU A 8 11.63 25.18 16.66
N GLY A 9 10.78 24.74 17.59
CA GLY A 9 11.18 24.39 18.95
C GLY A 9 11.02 22.91 19.24
N GLY A 10 12.03 22.11 18.93
CA GLY A 10 12.03 20.67 19.18
C GLY A 10 13.37 20.03 18.82
N GLY A 11 14.45 20.52 19.42
CA GLY A 11 15.73 19.81 19.43
C GLY A 11 15.63 18.61 20.36
N GLU A 12 15.89 17.43 19.81
CA GLU A 12 16.74 16.35 20.33
C GLU A 12 16.51 15.12 19.45
N ASP A 13 17.59 14.60 18.88
CA ASP A 13 17.68 13.42 18.03
C ASP A 13 17.29 12.14 18.79
N GLN A 14 16.04 12.02 19.24
CA GLN A 14 15.46 10.73 19.64
C GLN A 14 14.96 10.00 18.40
N SER A 15 15.86 9.66 17.48
CA SER A 15 15.57 8.60 16.53
C SER A 15 15.54 7.29 17.31
N TRP A 16 14.34 6.79 17.58
CA TRP A 16 14.10 5.45 18.14
C TRP A 16 14.77 4.32 17.33
N TYR A 17 15.21 4.64 16.11
CA TYR A 17 15.84 3.74 15.16
C TYR A 17 17.29 4.14 14.90
N SER A 18 18.17 3.15 14.72
CA SER A 18 19.52 3.39 14.23
C SER A 18 19.49 3.85 12.76
N SER A 19 20.54 4.54 12.32
CA SER A 19 20.63 5.02 10.92
C SER A 19 20.44 3.90 9.89
N SER A 20 20.97 2.70 10.17
CA SER A 20 20.79 1.52 9.31
C SER A 20 19.34 1.04 9.25
N GLN A 21 18.59 1.10 10.37
CA GLN A 21 17.19 0.73 10.40
C GLN A 21 16.34 1.69 9.58
N THR A 22 16.61 2.99 9.69
CA THR A 22 15.91 4.03 8.90
C THR A 22 16.13 3.83 7.41
N THR A 23 17.38 3.63 6.97
CA THR A 23 17.66 3.35 5.55
C THR A 23 16.98 2.08 5.05
N LEU A 24 16.94 1.03 5.87
CA LEU A 24 16.30 -0.23 5.47
C LEU A 24 14.78 -0.07 5.35
N LEU A 25 14.15 0.70 6.24
CA LEU A 25 12.73 1.06 6.18
C LEU A 25 12.39 1.89 4.93
N GLU A 26 13.29 2.77 4.49
CA GLU A 26 13.12 3.56 3.26
C GLU A 26 13.25 2.72 1.99
N VAL A 27 14.19 1.76 1.96
CA VAL A 27 14.50 0.97 0.75
C VAL A 27 13.56 -0.24 0.60
N MET A 28 13.07 -0.81 1.69
CA MET A 28 12.20 -2.00 1.65
C MET A 28 10.97 -1.83 0.74
N PRO A 29 10.17 -0.76 0.86
CA PRO A 29 9.01 -0.53 -0.01
C PRO A 29 9.36 -0.42 -1.50
N LEU A 30 10.54 0.13 -1.80
CA LEU A 30 11.08 0.27 -3.16
C LEU A 30 11.31 -1.09 -3.83
N LEU A 31 11.64 -2.11 -3.05
CA LEU A 31 11.82 -3.48 -3.52
C LEU A 31 10.51 -4.28 -3.49
N THR A 32 9.71 -4.14 -2.44
CA THR A 32 8.51 -4.98 -2.25
C THR A 32 7.33 -4.52 -3.11
N ALA A 33 7.13 -3.21 -3.29
CA ALA A 33 5.97 -2.69 -4.03
C ALA A 33 5.95 -3.08 -5.52
N PRO A 34 7.07 -3.03 -6.28
CA PRO A 34 7.08 -3.53 -7.65
C PRO A 34 6.79 -5.03 -7.75
N LEU A 35 7.33 -5.84 -6.83
CA LEU A 35 7.10 -7.28 -6.81
C LEU A 35 5.62 -7.60 -6.52
N SER A 36 5.02 -6.94 -5.53
CA SER A 36 3.59 -7.08 -5.23
C SER A 36 2.72 -6.61 -6.40
N MET A 37 3.02 -5.45 -6.99
CA MET A 37 2.29 -4.93 -8.16
C MET A 37 2.33 -5.92 -9.33
N MET A 38 3.50 -6.49 -9.63
CA MET A 38 3.67 -7.48 -10.68
C MET A 38 2.87 -8.76 -10.38
N GLY A 39 2.93 -9.27 -9.15
CA GLY A 39 2.16 -10.46 -8.73
C GLY A 39 0.66 -10.25 -8.86
N SER A 40 0.15 -9.12 -8.39
CA SER A 40 -1.27 -8.78 -8.44
C SER A 40 -1.77 -8.56 -9.87
N PHE A 41 -0.95 -7.96 -10.74
CA PHE A 41 -1.29 -7.84 -12.16
C PHE A 41 -1.32 -9.19 -12.88
N LEU A 42 -0.37 -10.09 -12.57
CA LEU A 42 -0.36 -11.46 -13.13
C LEU A 42 -1.60 -12.27 -12.72
N ILE A 43 -2.03 -12.15 -11.46
CA ILE A 43 -3.27 -12.81 -10.98
C ILE A 43 -4.48 -12.24 -11.72
N LEU A 44 -4.60 -10.91 -11.81
CA LEU A 44 -5.68 -10.25 -12.51
C LEU A 44 -5.74 -10.66 -13.99
N TRP A 45 -4.59 -10.67 -14.67
CA TRP A 45 -4.45 -11.11 -16.05
C TRP A 45 -4.90 -12.57 -16.24
N TYR A 46 -4.44 -13.47 -15.37
CA TYR A 46 -4.80 -14.89 -15.42
C TYR A 46 -6.31 -15.10 -15.22
N LEU A 47 -6.91 -14.38 -14.26
CA LEU A 47 -8.35 -14.41 -13.99
C LEU A 47 -9.15 -13.91 -15.20
N LEU A 48 -8.82 -12.72 -15.72
CA LEU A 48 -9.46 -12.15 -16.91
C LEU A 48 -9.34 -13.06 -18.13
N TRP A 49 -8.17 -13.66 -18.35
CA TRP A 49 -7.93 -14.58 -19.45
C TRP A 49 -8.82 -15.83 -19.37
N ASN A 50 -8.95 -16.43 -18.19
CA ASN A 50 -9.83 -17.58 -17.98
C ASN A 50 -11.32 -17.24 -18.14
N HIS A 51 -11.72 -16.03 -17.70
CA HIS A 51 -13.07 -15.53 -17.89
C HIS A 51 -13.40 -15.34 -19.39
N MET A 52 -12.48 -14.74 -20.15
CA MET A 52 -12.64 -14.58 -21.61
C MET A 52 -12.74 -15.92 -22.35
N GLN A 53 -12.11 -16.99 -21.84
CA GLN A 53 -12.23 -18.34 -22.40
C GLN A 53 -13.53 -19.07 -22.03
N GLY A 54 -14.42 -18.47 -21.24
CA GLY A 54 -15.71 -19.07 -20.87
C GLY A 54 -15.60 -20.31 -19.98
N LYS A 55 -14.48 -20.48 -19.26
CA LYS A 55 -14.19 -21.66 -18.43
C LYS A 55 -14.78 -21.59 -17.01
N GLU A 56 -15.64 -20.62 -16.71
CA GLU A 56 -16.07 -20.37 -15.33
C GLU A 56 -17.31 -21.17 -14.91
N SER A 57 -17.16 -21.96 -13.85
CA SER A 57 -18.28 -22.53 -13.10
C SER A 57 -18.90 -21.51 -12.13
N LEU A 58 -20.18 -21.67 -11.78
CA LEU A 58 -20.89 -20.83 -10.81
C LEU A 58 -20.17 -20.69 -9.45
N ARG A 59 -19.47 -21.73 -9.00
CA ARG A 59 -18.66 -21.74 -7.76
C ARG A 59 -17.38 -20.91 -7.93
N GLN A 60 -16.81 -20.86 -9.13
CA GLN A 60 -15.66 -20.01 -9.43
C GLN A 60 -16.03 -18.53 -9.48
N SER A 61 -17.28 -18.15 -9.76
CA SER A 61 -17.71 -16.74 -9.82
C SER A 61 -17.46 -15.96 -8.51
N LEU A 62 -17.80 -16.52 -7.35
CA LEU A 62 -17.59 -15.82 -6.07
C LEU A 62 -16.11 -15.73 -5.70
N TYR A 63 -15.38 -16.85 -5.82
CA TYR A 63 -13.94 -16.89 -5.61
C TYR A 63 -13.21 -15.91 -6.54
N HIS A 64 -13.60 -15.87 -7.82
CA HIS A 64 -13.03 -14.98 -8.81
C HIS A 64 -13.26 -13.51 -8.43
N ARG A 65 -14.48 -13.14 -8.04
CA ARG A 65 -14.79 -11.77 -7.58
C ARG A 65 -13.94 -11.37 -6.38
N LEU A 66 -13.81 -12.25 -5.38
CA LEU A 66 -12.97 -12.00 -4.21
C LEU A 66 -11.50 -11.83 -4.59
N MET A 67 -10.97 -12.71 -5.45
CA MET A 67 -9.57 -12.65 -5.90
C MET A 67 -9.28 -11.42 -6.76
N VAL A 68 -10.21 -11.01 -7.64
CA VAL A 68 -10.10 -9.76 -8.41
C VAL A 68 -10.11 -8.56 -7.47
N SER A 69 -11.04 -8.49 -6.51
CA SER A 69 -11.07 -7.40 -5.53
C SER A 69 -9.79 -7.34 -4.72
N LEU A 70 -9.27 -8.47 -4.26
CA LEU A 70 -8.03 -8.54 -3.49
C LEU A 70 -6.82 -8.08 -4.32
N SER A 71 -6.72 -8.53 -5.58
CA SER A 71 -5.64 -8.12 -6.49
C SER A 71 -5.72 -6.62 -6.86
N LEU A 72 -6.93 -6.06 -6.97
CA LEU A 72 -7.12 -4.63 -7.22
C LEU A 72 -6.72 -3.79 -6.00
N LEU A 73 -7.08 -4.21 -4.79
CA LEU A 73 -6.67 -3.51 -3.56
C LEU A 73 -5.16 -3.57 -3.38
N ASP A 74 -4.52 -4.71 -3.68
CA ASP A 74 -3.06 -4.86 -3.59
C ASP A 74 -2.32 -4.07 -4.68
N GLY A 75 -2.90 -3.99 -5.89
CA GLY A 75 -2.41 -3.10 -6.94
C GLY A 75 -2.48 -1.62 -6.54
N LEU A 76 -3.60 -1.19 -5.96
CA LEU A 76 -3.80 0.19 -5.47
C LEU A 76 -2.85 0.52 -4.32
N SER A 77 -2.66 -0.40 -3.38
CA SER A 77 -1.74 -0.21 -2.25
C SER A 77 -0.29 -0.10 -2.71
N SER A 78 0.15 -0.98 -3.60
CA SER A 78 1.50 -0.94 -4.16
C SER A 78 1.73 0.29 -5.02
N THR A 79 0.72 0.72 -5.79
CA THR A 79 0.78 1.98 -6.53
C THR A 79 0.89 3.17 -5.59
N SER A 80 0.15 3.17 -4.47
CA SER A 80 0.29 4.20 -3.43
C SER A 80 1.70 4.22 -2.85
N LEU A 81 2.30 3.05 -2.57
CA LEU A 81 3.66 2.98 -2.02
C LEU A 81 4.73 3.42 -3.03
N LEU A 82 4.53 3.19 -4.32
CA LEU A 82 5.45 3.63 -5.36
C LEU A 82 5.33 5.13 -5.65
N VAL A 83 4.09 5.61 -5.83
CA VAL A 83 3.82 7.00 -6.24
C VAL A 83 3.90 7.96 -5.06
N LEU A 84 3.33 7.59 -3.92
CA LEU A 84 3.28 8.44 -2.72
C LEU A 84 4.32 8.00 -1.69
N GLY A 85 4.40 6.71 -1.38
CA GLY A 85 5.49 6.09 -0.60
C GLY A 85 5.91 6.76 0.72
N PRO A 86 7.02 6.29 1.33
CA PRO A 86 7.59 6.90 2.53
C PRO A 86 8.23 8.27 2.28
N TRP A 87 8.20 8.77 1.04
CA TRP A 87 8.77 10.06 0.63
C TRP A 87 7.86 11.25 0.98
N VAL A 88 6.55 11.00 1.11
CA VAL A 88 5.59 12.07 1.41
C VAL A 88 5.48 12.30 2.91
N VAL A 89 6.61 12.70 3.48
CA VAL A 89 6.71 13.15 4.85
C VAL A 89 6.96 14.66 4.82
N PRO A 90 6.19 15.47 5.58
CA PRO A 90 6.41 16.90 5.63
C PRO A 90 7.82 17.20 6.16
N ALA A 91 8.49 18.16 5.55
CA ALA A 91 9.92 18.48 5.82
C ALA A 91 10.24 18.91 7.25
N ALA A 92 9.23 19.12 8.10
CA ALA A 92 9.39 19.33 9.54
C ALA A 92 9.86 18.06 10.29
N ILE A 93 9.76 16.89 9.65
CA ILE A 93 10.15 15.61 10.25
C ILE A 93 11.55 15.23 9.74
N PRO A 94 12.56 15.10 10.62
CA PRO A 94 13.97 14.90 10.23
C PRO A 94 14.29 13.47 9.78
N PHE A 95 13.34 12.54 9.82
CA PHE A 95 13.61 11.10 9.69
C PHE A 95 13.82 10.59 8.26
N THR A 96 13.57 11.38 7.22
CA THR A 96 13.67 10.90 5.83
C THR A 96 14.58 11.78 4.97
N ASN A 97 15.66 11.18 4.45
CA ASN A 97 16.63 11.84 3.56
C ASN A 97 16.25 11.66 2.07
N LEU A 98 15.49 10.61 1.74
CA LEU A 98 15.05 10.31 0.38
C LEU A 98 13.62 10.82 0.14
N GLY A 99 13.52 11.90 -0.66
CA GLY A 99 12.30 12.23 -1.38
C GLY A 99 11.25 13.07 -0.64
N ARG A 100 11.63 14.05 0.19
CA ARG A 100 10.71 15.05 0.80
C ARG A 100 9.71 15.63 -0.21
N ALA A 101 8.53 15.04 -0.32
CA ALA A 101 7.43 15.65 -1.04
C ALA A 101 6.71 16.62 -0.08
N HIS A 102 6.99 17.91 -0.25
CA HIS A 102 6.57 19.04 0.60
C HIS A 102 5.05 19.31 0.68
N SER A 103 4.18 18.36 0.32
CA SER A 103 2.73 18.57 0.23
C SER A 103 1.96 17.74 1.27
N TYR A 104 1.32 18.42 2.22
CA TYR A 104 0.41 17.82 3.21
C TYR A 104 -0.69 16.97 2.55
N GLY A 105 -1.22 17.41 1.41
CA GLY A 105 -2.29 16.68 0.72
C GLY A 105 -1.84 15.31 0.20
N ALA A 106 -0.57 15.18 -0.22
CA ALA A 106 -0.05 13.89 -0.64
C ALA A 106 0.16 12.95 0.58
N CYS A 107 0.46 13.51 1.76
CA CYS A 107 0.60 12.75 3.01
C CYS A 107 -0.76 12.21 3.47
N GLU A 108 -1.80 13.06 3.42
CA GLU A 108 -3.18 12.64 3.67
C GLU A 108 -3.65 11.58 2.67
N ALA A 109 -3.35 11.75 1.38
CA ALA A 109 -3.67 10.76 0.35
C ALA A 109 -2.96 9.42 0.60
N ALA A 110 -1.69 9.45 1.00
CA ALA A 110 -0.92 8.25 1.35
C ALA A 110 -1.55 7.52 2.56
N GLY A 111 -1.95 8.26 3.59
CA GLY A 111 -2.65 7.72 4.75
C GLY A 111 -4.02 7.13 4.39
N PHE A 112 -4.80 7.81 3.54
CA PHE A 112 -6.07 7.28 3.03
C PHE A 112 -5.88 5.97 2.25
N LEU A 113 -4.92 5.93 1.34
CA LEU A 113 -4.63 4.73 0.54
C LEU A 113 -4.04 3.59 1.39
N THR A 114 -3.31 3.91 2.45
CA THR A 114 -2.84 2.89 3.40
C THR A 114 -4.01 2.28 4.17
N ASN A 115 -5.06 3.07 4.47
CA ASN A 115 -6.28 2.52 5.08
C ASN A 115 -7.04 1.56 4.14
N VAL A 116 -6.90 1.71 2.82
CA VAL A 116 -7.47 0.78 1.84
C VAL A 116 -6.86 -0.63 1.99
N LEU A 117 -5.60 -0.76 2.47
CA LEU A 117 -5.03 -2.07 2.80
C LEU A 117 -5.80 -2.81 3.90
N PHE A 118 -6.44 -2.12 4.86
CA PHE A 118 -7.25 -2.83 5.84
C PHE A 118 -8.41 -3.58 5.18
N GLY A 119 -8.87 -3.14 4.01
CA GLY A 119 -9.84 -3.87 3.19
C GLY A 119 -9.34 -5.25 2.74
N SER A 120 -8.04 -5.42 2.49
CA SER A 120 -7.49 -6.72 2.07
C SER A 120 -7.51 -7.75 3.20
N MET A 121 -7.38 -7.32 4.46
CA MET A 121 -7.56 -8.19 5.63
C MET A 121 -8.99 -8.74 5.69
N TRP A 122 -9.99 -7.90 5.47
CA TRP A 122 -11.40 -8.33 5.43
C TRP A 122 -11.67 -9.32 4.29
N LEU A 123 -11.18 -9.02 3.08
CA LEU A 123 -11.32 -9.92 1.94
C LEU A 123 -10.64 -11.28 2.18
N SER A 124 -9.47 -11.29 2.82
CA SER A 124 -8.78 -12.52 3.22
C SER A 124 -9.61 -13.32 4.22
N GLY A 125 -10.26 -12.63 5.17
CA GLY A 125 -11.21 -13.25 6.11
C GLY A 125 -12.42 -13.87 5.39
N PHE A 126 -13.03 -13.17 4.44
CA PHE A 126 -14.12 -13.71 3.64
C PHE A 126 -13.69 -14.89 2.77
N LEU A 127 -12.48 -14.86 2.22
CA LEU A 127 -11.90 -15.97 1.46
C LEU A 127 -11.72 -17.21 2.36
N ALA A 128 -11.21 -17.02 3.59
CA ALA A 128 -11.07 -18.11 4.55
C ALA A 128 -12.44 -18.70 4.94
N LEU A 129 -13.43 -17.86 5.22
CA LEU A 129 -14.81 -18.30 5.49
C LEU A 129 -15.41 -19.07 4.30
N TYR A 130 -15.14 -18.64 3.08
CA TYR A 130 -15.59 -19.32 1.86
C TYR A 130 -15.05 -20.76 1.78
N PHE A 131 -13.78 -21.01 2.13
CA PHE A 131 -13.21 -22.37 2.13
C PHE A 131 -13.65 -23.23 3.32
N VAL A 132 -13.97 -22.63 4.47
CA VAL A 132 -14.40 -23.38 5.66
C VAL A 132 -15.87 -23.77 5.58
N LEU A 133 -16.73 -22.91 5.03
CA LEU A 133 -18.19 -23.10 5.01
C LEU A 133 -18.71 -23.85 3.78
N LEU A 134 -17.91 -24.00 2.72
CA LEU A 134 -18.37 -24.44 1.39
C LEU A 134 -17.48 -25.57 0.86
#